data_AF-A0A537QY12-F1
#
_entry.id   AF-A0A537QY12-F1
#
_cell.length_a   1.000
_cell.length_b   1.000
_cell.length_c   1.000
_cell.angle_alpha   90.00
_cell.angle_beta   90.00
_cell.angle_gamma   90.00
#
_symmetry.space_group_name_H-M   'P 1'
#
loop_
_entity.id
_entity.type
_entity.pdbx_description
1 polymer ?
#
loop_
_entity_poly.entity_id
_entity_poly.type
_entity_poly.pdbx_seq_one_letter_code
_entity_poly.pdbx_strand_id
1 'polypeptide(L)' 'HDIAYPIPKEVRITCERPTAITITGADRQRVGQVAAEIRGYRPPEPYKGKGIKYAEETVRRKEGKKK' A
#
# COMPACT_ATOMS: atom_id res chain seq x y z
N HIS A 1 -4.07 3.02 -17.22
CA HIS A 1 -4.04 4.42 -16.81
C HIS A 1 -3.14 4.53 -15.61
N ASP A 2 -2.18 5.44 -15.68
CA ASP A 2 -1.23 5.66 -14.59
C ASP A 2 -1.89 6.46 -13.48
N ILE A 3 -1.52 6.17 -12.22
CA ILE A 3 -2.05 6.85 -11.04
C ILE A 3 -0.98 7.82 -10.55
N ALA A 4 -1.22 9.13 -10.74
CA ALA A 4 -0.37 10.16 -10.18
C ALA A 4 -0.84 10.49 -8.76
N TYR A 5 0.01 10.24 -7.76
CA TYR A 5 -0.24 10.58 -6.36
C TYR A 5 0.59 11.82 -5.96
N PRO A 6 -0.04 12.94 -5.58
CA PRO A 6 0.68 14.12 -5.13
C PRO A 6 1.25 13.90 -3.73
N ILE A 7 2.58 13.96 -3.61
CA ILE A 7 3.25 13.72 -2.34
C ILE A 7 3.15 14.99 -1.46
N PRO A 8 2.58 14.90 -0.24
CA PRO A 8 2.55 16.04 0.67
C PRO A 8 3.96 16.38 1.14
N LYS A 9 4.28 17.68 1.25
CA LYS A 9 5.63 18.19 1.56
C LYS A 9 6.24 17.67 2.87
N GLU A 10 5.39 17.22 3.79
CA GLU A 10 5.77 16.78 5.14
C GLU A 10 6.15 15.29 5.21
N VAL A 11 5.93 14.54 4.12
CA VAL A 11 6.19 13.10 4.06
C VAL A 11 7.14 12.82 2.90
N ARG A 12 8.21 12.07 3.18
CA ARG A 12 9.17 11.60 2.20
C ARG A 12 8.86 10.17 1.81
N ILE A 13 8.65 9.95 0.51
CA ILE A 13 8.41 8.63 -0.07
C ILE A 13 9.65 8.21 -0.86
N THR A 14 10.17 7.02 -0.59
CA THR A 14 11.30 6.43 -1.30
C THR A 14 10.92 5.07 -1.85
N CYS A 15 11.20 4.83 -3.13
CA CYS A 15 10.99 3.54 -3.77
C CYS A 15 12.30 2.75 -3.73
N GLU A 16 12.50 1.93 -2.70
CA GLU A 16 13.70 1.08 -2.57
C GLU A 16 13.75 -0.01 -3.65
N ARG A 17 12.56 -0.51 -4.03
CA ARG A 17 12.39 -1.47 -5.14
C ARG A 17 11.21 -1.01 -5.99
N PRO A 18 11.11 -1.46 -7.24
CA PRO A 18 9.94 -1.18 -8.08
C PRO A 18 8.60 -1.60 -7.44
N THR A 19 8.63 -2.54 -6.49
CA THR A 19 7.46 -3.08 -5.79
C THR A 19 7.43 -2.78 -4.29
N ALA A 20 8.40 -1.99 -3.77
CA ALA A 20 8.47 -1.65 -2.34
C ALA A 20 8.61 -0.14 -2.17
N ILE A 21 7.68 0.43 -1.40
CA ILE A 21 7.58 1.86 -1.14
C ILE A 21 7.75 2.07 0.37
N THR A 22 8.73 2.91 0.74
CA THR A 22 8.99 3.29 2.12
C THR A 22 8.52 4.73 2.32
N ILE A 23 7.69 4.95 3.34
CA ILE A 23 7.09 6.25 3.66
C ILE A 23 7.66 6.69 5.01
N THR A 24 8.31 7.85 5.04
CA THR A 24 8.95 8.40 6.23
C THR A 24 8.47 9.83 6.46
N GLY A 25 8.32 10.25 7.71
CA GLY A 25 7.83 11.59 8.03
C GLY A 25 7.92 11.86 9.52
N ALA A 26 7.82 13.13 9.90
CA ALA A 26 7.86 13.56 11.29
C ALA A 26 6.53 13.28 12.04
N ASP A 27 5.40 13.31 11.32
CA ASP A 27 4.07 13.06 11.89
C ASP A 27 3.55 11.67 11.50
N ARG A 28 3.30 10.83 12.52
CA ARG A 28 2.76 9.48 12.38
C ARG A 28 1.34 9.48 11.80
N GLN A 29 0.53 10.50 12.07
CA GLN A 29 -0.83 10.59 11.52
C GLN A 29 -0.79 10.79 10.00
N ARG A 30 -0.01 11.78 9.53
CA ARG A 30 0.21 12.04 8.10
C ARG A 30 0.80 10.83 7.38
N VAL A 31 1.82 10.18 7.95
CA VAL A 31 2.43 8.97 7.38
C VAL A 31 1.40 7.85 7.25
N GLY A 32 0.59 7.62 8.29
CA GLY A 32 -0.48 6.62 8.26
C GLY A 32 -1.55 6.92 7.21
N GLN A 33 -1.96 8.18 7.08
CA GLN A 33 -2.94 8.62 6.09
C GLN A 33 -2.44 8.38 4.66
N VAL A 34 -1.23 8.84 4.34
CA VAL A 34 -0.62 8.63 3.01
C VAL A 34 -0.50 7.14 2.69
N ALA A 35 -0.09 6.33 3.66
CA ALA A 35 0.03 4.89 3.45
C ALA A 35 -1.35 4.22 3.23
N ALA A 36 -2.40 4.69 3.91
CA ALA A 36 -3.76 4.22 3.72
C ALA A 36 -4.35 4.63 2.35
N GLU A 37 -4.11 5.87 1.91
CA GLU A 37 -4.51 6.35 0.58
C GLU A 37 -3.86 5.53 -0.53
N ILE A 38 -2.55 5.26 -0.42
CA ILE A 38 -1.83 4.42 -1.39
C ILE A 38 -2.40 3.00 -1.43
N ARG A 39 -2.68 2.39 -0.26
CA ARG A 39 -3.34 1.08 -0.18
C ARG A 39 -4.74 1.07 -0.79
N GLY A 40 -5.46 2.18 -0.70
CA GLY A 40 -6.81 2.36 -1.25
C GLY A 40 -6.88 2.27 -2.78
N TYR A 41 -5.82 2.63 -3.51
CA TYR A 41 -5.82 2.53 -4.98
C TYR A 41 -5.94 1.09 -5.48
N ARG A 42 -5.32 0.15 -4.77
CA ARG A 42 -5.38 -1.27 -5.13
C ARG A 42 -5.29 -2.13 -3.87
N PRO A 43 -6.41 -2.30 -3.13
CA PRO A 43 -6.42 -3.11 -1.93
C PRO A 43 -6.06 -4.58 -2.25
N PRO A 44 -5.51 -5.32 -1.27
CA PRO A 44 -5.09 -6.69 -1.48
C PRO A 44 -6.31 -7.60 -1.70
N GLU A 45 -6.32 -8.34 -2.80
CA GLU A 45 -7.42 -9.23 -3.17
C GLU A 45 -7.53 -10.43 -2.20
N PRO A 46 -8.75 -10.86 -1.82
CA PRO A 46 -8.96 -11.90 -0.82
C PRO A 46 -8.59 -13.31 -1.29
N TYR A 47 -8.29 -13.53 -2.57
CA TYR A 47 -7.92 -14.87 -3.08
C TYR A 47 -6.41 -15.02 -3.24
N LYS A 48 -5.81 -14.18 -4.08
CA LYS A 48 -4.37 -14.24 -4.41
C LYS A 48 -3.50 -13.29 -3.56
N GLY A 49 -4.11 -12.42 -2.75
CA GLY A 49 -3.38 -11.40 -2.00
C GLY A 49 -2.63 -10.39 -2.88
N LYS A 50 -3.02 -10.27 -4.15
CA LYS A 50 -2.43 -9.32 -5.09
C LYS A 50 -2.99 -7.93 -4.81
N GLY A 51 -2.12 -6.92 -4.80
CA GLY A 51 -2.46 -5.54 -4.45
C GLY A 51 -1.39 -4.91 -3.58
N ILE A 52 -1.68 -3.73 -3.06
CA ILE A 52 -0.83 -2.98 -2.15
C ILE A 52 -1.17 -3.41 -0.72
N LYS A 53 -0.16 -3.78 0.05
CA LYS A 53 -0.31 -4.19 1.45
C LYS A 53 0.85 -3.63 2.27
N TYR A 54 0.70 -3.57 3.58
CA TYR A 54 1.84 -3.27 4.44
C TYR A 54 2.82 -4.45 4.48
N ALA A 55 4.08 -4.16 4.80
CA ALA A 55 5.13 -5.17 4.86
C ALA A 55 4.80 -6.30 5.87
N GLU A 56 4.23 -5.93 7.02
CA GLU A 56 3.88 -6.84 8.11
C GLU A 56 2.41 -7.31 8.07
N GLU A 57 1.62 -6.88 7.07
CA GLU A 57 0.19 -7.23 6.97
C GLU A 57 0.01 -8.66 6.45
N THR A 58 -0.65 -9.50 7.25
CA THR A 58 -1.09 -10.84 6.84
C THR A 58 -2.48 -10.79 6.22
N VAL A 59 -2.57 -10.91 4.90
CA VAL A 59 -3.85 -10.94 4.16
C VAL A 59 -4.49 -12.32 4.30
N ARG A 60 -5.67 -12.39 4.92
CA ARG A 60 -6.47 -13.61 5.00
C ARG A 60 -6.97 -14.00 3.62
N ARG A 61 -6.55 -15.17 3.14
CA ARG A 61 -6.92 -15.68 1.82
C ARG A 61 -8.11 -16.63 1.91
N LYS A 62 -9.05 -16.52 0.99
CA LYS A 62 -10.11 -17.51 0.74
C LYS A 62 -9.64 -18.45 -0.37
N GLU A 63 -9.94 -19.73 -0.23
CA GLU A 63 -9.76 -20.66 -1.34
C GLU A 63 -10.69 -20.28 -2.49
N GLY A 64 -10.17 -20.37 -3.73
CA GLY A 64 -11.00 -20.24 -4.93
C GLY A 64 -12.03 -21.38 -4.98
N LYS A 65 -13.12 -21.19 -5.73
CA LYS A 65 -14.14 -22.22 -5.93
C LYS A 65 -13.47 -23.46 -6.52
N LYS A 66 -13.33 -24.53 -5.72
CA LYS A 66 -12.95 -25.85 -6.20
C LYS A 66 -14.09 -26.34 -7.12
N LYS A 67 -13.71 -26.89 -8.28
CA LYS A 67 -14.65 -27.54 -9.19
C LYS A 67 -15.04 -28.90 -8.63
#